data_AF-H8FY89-F1
#
_entry.id   AF-H8FY89-F1
#
_cell.length_a   1.000
_cell.length_b   1.000
_cell.length_c   1.000
_cell.angle_alpha   90.00
_cell.angle_beta   90.00
_cell.angle_gamma   90.00
#
_symmetry.space_group_name_H-M   'P 1'
#
loop_
_entity.id
_entity.type
_entity.pdbx_description
1 polymer ?
#
loop_
_entity_poly.entity_id
_entity_poly.type
_entity_poly.pdbx_seq_one_letter_code
_entity_poly.pdbx_strand_id
1 'polypeptide(L)'
;MDVQPPPRFEDYKRLISLCAFKAHRRLVAAGCSTTFDDVFQEMSLTFVRAARSFDPNKGVAFSTFLVRACWNNVNRMAKGEVSHVGLSLDSQSWGEDGDEEGLHEQFADENAVNAEEALEEAQHRERILNDLSPLTRRFVELLDSPPDAVIRELVALRARAEFARRRGIEPSPVPKSVTSAFVARVMGLSLSERTKVYGELARVVRRAA
;
A
#
# COMPACT_ATOMS: atom_id res chain seq x y z
N MET A 1 23.15 46.39 10.47
CA MET A 1 22.38 45.67 9.44
C MET A 1 20.96 45.58 9.96
N ASP A 2 20.02 46.27 9.33
CA ASP A 2 18.62 46.21 9.75
C ASP A 2 18.06 44.83 9.38
N VAL A 3 17.75 44.04 10.42
CA VAL A 3 17.09 42.75 10.26
C VAL A 3 15.65 43.03 9.86
N GLN A 4 15.30 42.79 8.59
CA GLN A 4 13.92 42.92 8.16
C GLN A 4 13.03 41.97 9.00
N PRO A 5 11.85 42.43 9.44
CA PRO A 5 10.93 41.58 10.17
C PRO A 5 10.51 40.39 9.27
N PRO A 6 10.22 39.22 9.87
CA PRO A 6 9.82 38.06 9.11
C PRO A 6 8.53 38.34 8.30
N PRO A 7 8.39 37.78 7.08
CA PRO A 7 7.19 37.95 6.27
C PRO A 7 5.94 37.48 7.02
N ARG A 8 4.90 38.32 7.08
CA ARG A 8 3.62 37.95 7.70
C ARG A 8 2.68 37.40 6.65
N PHE A 9 1.92 36.36 6.99
CA PHE A 9 1.01 35.71 6.04
C PHE A 9 -0.02 36.68 5.43
N GLU A 10 -0.59 37.56 6.25
CA GLU A 10 -1.63 38.50 5.82
C GLU A 10 -1.18 39.43 4.69
N ASP A 11 0.10 39.83 4.69
CA ASP A 11 0.68 40.70 3.66
C ASP A 11 0.74 40.02 2.29
N TYR A 12 0.78 38.68 2.27
CA TYR A 12 0.94 37.87 1.06
C TYR A 12 -0.29 37.03 0.71
N LYS A 13 -1.36 37.07 1.51
CA LYS A 13 -2.59 36.27 1.29
C LYS A 13 -3.19 36.46 -0.10
N ARG A 14 -3.20 37.70 -0.61
CA ARG A 14 -3.66 38.00 -1.99
C ARG A 14 -2.78 37.35 -3.06
N LEU A 15 -1.46 37.38 -2.88
CA LEU A 15 -0.51 36.76 -3.80
C LEU A 15 -0.66 35.23 -3.78
N ILE A 16 -0.81 34.64 -2.59
CA ILE A 16 -1.06 33.20 -2.41
C ILE A 16 -2.36 32.79 -3.12
N SER A 17 -3.44 33.55 -2.94
CA SER A 17 -4.72 33.30 -3.62
C SER A 17 -4.60 33.37 -5.15
N LEU A 18 -3.88 34.36 -5.69
CA LEU A 18 -3.63 34.46 -7.13
C LEU A 18 -2.80 33.27 -7.66
N CYS A 19 -1.77 32.85 -6.92
CA CYS A 19 -1.00 31.65 -7.23
C CYS A 19 -1.89 30.40 -7.21
N ALA A 20 -2.72 30.24 -6.18
CA ALA A 20 -3.63 29.12 -6.03
C ALA A 20 -4.64 29.05 -7.18
N PHE A 21 -5.21 30.19 -7.58
CA PHE A 21 -6.17 30.24 -8.70
C PHE A 21 -5.53 29.77 -10.02
N LYS A 22 -4.32 30.26 -10.34
CA LYS A 22 -3.60 29.85 -11.55
C LYS A 22 -3.15 28.38 -11.48
N ALA A 23 -2.72 27.93 -10.29
CA ALA A 23 -2.32 26.56 -10.04
C ALA A 23 -3.48 25.59 -10.20
N HIS A 24 -4.64 25.88 -9.58
CA HIS A 24 -5.85 25.08 -9.66
C HIS A 24 -6.30 24.89 -11.10
N ARG A 25 -6.39 25.97 -11.89
CA ARG A 25 -6.73 25.87 -13.33
C ARG A 25 -5.77 24.95 -14.09
N ARG A 26 -4.47 25.00 -13.76
CA ARG A 26 -3.45 24.16 -14.42
C ARG A 26 -3.52 22.70 -13.97
N LEU A 27 -3.79 22.44 -12.70
CA LEU A 27 -3.94 21.09 -12.14
C LEU A 27 -5.20 20.41 -12.68
N VAL A 28 -6.34 21.12 -12.71
CA VAL A 28 -7.58 20.64 -13.33
C VAL A 28 -7.37 20.34 -14.82
N ALA A 29 -6.70 21.24 -15.56
CA ALA A 29 -6.36 21.00 -16.96
C ALA A 29 -5.40 19.82 -17.18
N ALA A 30 -4.64 19.44 -16.15
CA ALA A 30 -3.78 18.25 -16.17
C ALA A 30 -4.51 16.97 -15.69
N GLY A 31 -5.81 17.04 -15.39
CA GLY A 31 -6.61 15.90 -14.92
C GLY A 31 -6.48 15.60 -13.43
N CYS A 32 -5.91 16.50 -12.63
CA CYS A 32 -5.81 16.34 -11.18
C CYS A 32 -7.17 16.61 -10.50
N SER A 33 -7.61 15.71 -9.63
CA SER A 33 -8.87 15.80 -8.87
C SER A 33 -8.69 16.61 -7.58
N THR A 34 -8.24 17.86 -7.71
CA THR A 34 -8.01 18.76 -6.56
C THR A 34 -9.01 19.91 -6.54
N THR A 35 -9.41 20.36 -5.34
CA THR A 35 -10.26 21.55 -5.20
C THR A 35 -9.42 22.83 -5.09
N PHE A 36 -10.04 23.99 -5.33
CA PHE A 36 -9.36 25.28 -5.13
C PHE A 36 -8.86 25.44 -3.68
N ASP A 37 -9.65 24.99 -2.69
CA ASP A 37 -9.30 25.11 -1.28
C ASP A 37 -8.08 24.27 -0.92
N ASP A 38 -7.97 23.05 -1.46
CA ASP A 38 -6.77 22.20 -1.28
C ASP A 38 -5.53 22.89 -1.83
N VAL A 39 -5.62 23.43 -3.05
CA VAL A 39 -4.51 24.15 -3.68
C VAL A 39 -4.15 25.41 -2.87
N PHE A 40 -5.14 26.15 -2.37
CA PHE A 40 -4.89 27.33 -1.54
C PHE A 40 -4.20 26.97 -0.21
N GLN A 41 -4.62 25.89 0.44
CA GLN A 41 -3.99 25.38 1.66
C GLN A 41 -2.54 24.96 1.38
N GLU A 42 -2.28 24.25 0.29
CA GLU A 42 -0.93 23.85 -0.10
C GLU A 42 -0.01 25.06 -0.42
N MET A 43 -0.53 26.09 -1.08
CA MET A 43 0.22 27.35 -1.27
C MET A 43 0.47 28.07 0.06
N SER A 44 -0.46 27.98 1.01
CA SER A 44 -0.29 28.53 2.36
C SER A 44 0.79 27.80 3.16
N LEU A 45 0.86 26.47 3.07
CA LEU A 45 1.96 25.68 3.64
C LEU A 45 3.30 26.01 2.97
N THR A 46 3.27 26.26 1.65
CA THR A 46 4.45 26.69 0.90
C THR A 46 4.96 28.05 1.37
N PHE A 47 4.07 28.98 1.71
CA PHE A 47 4.45 30.25 2.35
C PHE A 47 5.19 30.02 3.67
N VAL A 48 4.69 29.16 4.56
CA VAL A 48 5.32 28.90 5.86
C VAL A 48 6.75 28.36 5.68
N ARG A 49 6.94 27.45 4.72
CA ARG A 49 8.26 26.90 4.37
C ARG A 49 9.17 27.96 3.75
N ALA A 50 8.64 28.78 2.85
CA ALA A 50 9.39 29.86 2.21
C ALA A 50 9.83 30.93 3.23
N ALA A 51 8.93 31.36 4.12
CA ALA A 51 9.23 32.36 5.15
C ALA A 51 10.34 31.90 6.10
N ARG A 52 10.38 30.60 6.44
CA ARG A 52 11.45 30.01 7.28
C ARG A 52 12.80 29.89 6.59
N SER A 53 12.83 29.77 5.27
CA SER A 53 14.04 29.51 4.49
C SER A 53 14.53 30.70 3.67
N PHE A 54 13.80 31.81 3.71
CA PHE A 54 14.15 33.02 2.98
C PHE A 54 15.38 33.69 3.56
N ASP A 55 16.28 34.10 2.67
CA ASP A 55 17.49 34.83 3.00
C ASP A 55 17.46 36.21 2.31
N PRO A 56 17.28 37.30 3.08
CA PRO A 56 17.18 38.65 2.52
C PRO A 56 18.49 39.12 1.89
N ASN A 57 19.64 38.52 2.25
CA ASN A 57 20.94 38.94 1.73
C ASN A 57 21.18 38.54 0.28
N LYS A 58 20.34 37.66 -0.28
CA LYS A 58 20.41 37.23 -1.69
C LYS A 58 19.88 38.26 -2.69
N GLY A 59 19.39 39.42 -2.22
CA GLY A 59 18.96 40.53 -3.06
C GLY A 59 17.67 40.30 -3.84
N VAL A 60 16.89 39.26 -3.50
CA VAL A 60 15.62 38.93 -4.15
C VAL A 60 14.46 39.24 -3.20
N ALA A 61 13.44 39.93 -3.69
CA ALA A 61 12.23 40.19 -2.90
C ALA A 61 11.52 38.89 -2.52
N PHE A 62 10.96 38.84 -1.30
CA PHE A 62 10.26 37.65 -0.81
C PHE A 62 9.09 37.21 -1.72
N SER A 63 8.36 38.16 -2.32
CA SER A 63 7.27 37.86 -3.27
C SER A 63 7.76 37.04 -4.47
N THR A 64 8.90 37.40 -5.07
CA THR A 64 9.50 36.67 -6.19
C THR A 64 9.95 35.27 -5.77
N PHE A 65 10.57 35.17 -4.59
CA PHE A 65 10.97 33.88 -4.02
C PHE A 65 9.76 32.97 -3.75
N LEU A 66 8.71 33.52 -3.15
CA LEU A 66 7.46 32.83 -2.84
C LEU A 66 6.77 32.31 -4.10
N VAL A 67 6.62 33.15 -5.14
CA VAL A 67 5.99 32.74 -6.40
C VAL A 67 6.72 31.54 -7.00
N ARG A 68 8.06 31.56 -6.99
CA ARG A 68 8.87 30.43 -7.46
C ARG A 68 8.65 29.17 -6.61
N ALA A 69 8.61 29.30 -5.29
CA ALA A 69 8.35 28.18 -4.38
C ALA A 69 6.96 27.56 -4.63
N CYS A 70 5.93 28.40 -4.79
CA CYS A 70 4.58 27.96 -5.14
C CYS A 70 4.55 27.15 -6.44
N TRP A 71 5.17 27.65 -7.52
CA TRP A 71 5.19 26.93 -8.79
C TRP A 71 5.99 25.63 -8.75
N ASN A 72 7.07 25.58 -7.98
CA ASN A 72 7.79 24.32 -7.74
C ASN A 72 6.89 23.30 -7.01
N ASN A 73 6.06 23.75 -6.05
CA ASN A 73 5.10 22.88 -5.38
C ASN A 73 4.04 22.34 -6.35
N VAL A 74 3.46 23.20 -7.21
CA VAL A 74 2.48 22.79 -8.22
C VAL A 74 3.05 21.73 -9.16
N ASN A 75 4.27 21.93 -9.66
CA ASN A 75 4.92 20.95 -10.54
C ASN A 75 5.15 19.61 -9.83
N ARG A 76 5.36 19.62 -8.51
CA ARG A 76 5.48 18.40 -7.70
C ARG A 76 4.12 17.72 -7.51
N MET A 77 3.06 18.49 -7.23
CA MET A 77 1.69 17.97 -7.11
C MET A 77 1.25 17.30 -8.42
N ALA A 78 1.45 17.97 -9.55
CA ALA A 78 1.14 17.42 -10.87
C ALA A 78 1.88 16.10 -11.16
N LYS A 79 3.16 15.97 -10.74
CA LYS A 79 3.90 14.72 -10.91
C LYS A 79 3.36 13.55 -10.05
N GLY A 80 2.75 13.85 -8.90
CA GLY A 80 2.19 12.84 -8.01
C GLY A 80 0.82 12.34 -8.45
N GLU A 81 -0.05 13.24 -8.93
CA GLU A 81 -1.46 12.92 -9.23
C GLU A 81 -1.72 12.53 -10.69
N VAL A 82 -0.93 13.03 -11.66
CA VAL A 82 -1.11 12.70 -13.08
C VAL A 82 -0.82 11.21 -13.38
N SER A 83 -0.25 10.46 -12.43
CA SER A 83 -0.05 9.00 -12.56
C SER A 83 -1.36 8.20 -12.56
N HIS A 84 -2.48 8.79 -12.15
CA HIS A 84 -3.77 8.08 -12.03
C HIS A 84 -4.91 8.94 -12.57
N VAL A 85 -4.99 9.10 -13.90
CA VAL A 85 -6.24 9.55 -14.54
C VAL A 85 -7.20 8.36 -14.55
N GLY A 86 -7.81 8.09 -13.40
CA GLY A 86 -8.90 7.14 -13.28
C GLY A 86 -10.17 7.78 -13.84
N LEU A 87 -10.79 7.13 -14.82
CA LEU A 87 -12.17 7.45 -15.16
C LEU A 87 -13.07 7.03 -13.99
N SER A 88 -14.08 7.82 -13.68
CA SER A 88 -15.06 7.42 -12.68
C SER A 88 -15.78 6.16 -13.16
N LEU A 89 -15.91 5.16 -12.29
CA LEU A 89 -16.72 3.98 -12.57
C LEU A 89 -18.22 4.30 -12.69
N ASP A 90 -18.61 5.48 -12.22
CA ASP A 90 -19.96 6.04 -12.34
C ASP A 90 -20.08 6.98 -13.55
N SER A 91 -19.04 7.12 -14.39
CA SER A 91 -19.18 7.90 -15.62
C SER A 91 -20.15 7.17 -16.55
N GLN A 92 -21.18 7.87 -17.03
CA GLN A 92 -22.14 7.33 -17.97
C GLN A 92 -21.41 6.72 -19.17
N SER A 93 -21.73 5.45 -19.45
CA SER A 93 -21.22 4.76 -20.63
C SER A 93 -21.80 5.42 -21.89
N TRP A 94 -21.06 5.33 -23.00
CA TRP A 94 -21.45 5.93 -24.28
C TRP A 94 -22.50 5.04 -24.99
N GLY A 95 -23.59 4.70 -24.29
CA GLY A 95 -24.74 4.00 -24.87
C GLY A 95 -25.69 5.00 -25.52
N GLU A 96 -25.91 4.85 -26.83
CA GLU A 96 -26.75 5.75 -27.63
C GLU A 96 -28.27 5.52 -27.40
N ASP A 97 -28.63 4.43 -26.72
CA ASP A 97 -30.01 4.04 -26.44
C ASP A 97 -30.23 3.80 -24.94
N GLY A 98 -30.61 4.88 -24.21
CA GLY A 98 -31.52 4.86 -23.05
C GLY A 98 -31.20 4.05 -21.79
N ASP A 99 -30.23 3.13 -21.80
CA ASP A 99 -29.90 2.28 -20.68
C ASP A 99 -28.72 2.91 -19.92
N GLU A 100 -29.04 3.47 -18.75
CA GLU A 100 -28.11 4.12 -17.82
C GLU A 100 -27.23 3.09 -17.08
N GLU A 101 -26.57 2.19 -17.82
CA GLU A 101 -25.62 1.24 -17.24
C GLU A 101 -24.27 1.93 -16.98
N GLY A 102 -23.82 1.87 -15.72
CA GLY A 102 -22.58 2.48 -15.25
C GLY A 102 -21.35 1.71 -15.76
N LEU A 103 -20.20 2.39 -15.91
CA LEU A 103 -18.97 1.77 -16.40
C LEU A 103 -18.54 0.55 -15.57
N HIS A 104 -18.86 0.51 -14.27
CA HIS A 104 -18.57 -0.64 -13.39
C HIS A 104 -19.27 -1.95 -13.82
N GLU A 105 -20.44 -1.89 -14.46
CA GLU A 105 -21.20 -3.07 -14.86
C GLU A 105 -20.57 -3.80 -16.06
N GLN A 106 -19.69 -3.11 -16.79
CA GLN A 106 -18.99 -3.65 -17.96
C GLN A 106 -17.69 -4.38 -17.60
N PHE A 107 -17.20 -4.26 -16.37
CA PHE A 107 -16.00 -4.96 -15.93
C PHE A 107 -16.36 -6.33 -15.35
N ALA A 108 -15.89 -7.39 -16.01
CA ALA A 108 -15.94 -8.72 -15.43
C ALA A 108 -15.08 -8.78 -14.16
N ASP A 109 -15.58 -9.48 -13.13
CA ASP A 109 -14.77 -9.76 -11.95
C ASP A 109 -13.72 -10.82 -12.31
N GLU A 110 -12.49 -10.39 -12.56
CA GLU A 110 -11.35 -11.26 -12.82
C GLU A 110 -11.01 -12.19 -11.64
N ASN A 111 -11.55 -11.92 -10.44
CA ASN A 111 -11.38 -12.75 -9.26
C ASN A 111 -12.59 -13.66 -8.99
N ALA A 112 -13.64 -13.59 -9.82
CA ALA A 112 -14.75 -14.52 -9.71
C ALA A 112 -14.27 -15.91 -10.13
N VAL A 113 -13.96 -16.74 -9.14
CA VAL A 113 -13.56 -18.13 -9.35
C VAL A 113 -14.74 -18.85 -10.00
N ASN A 114 -14.55 -19.33 -11.24
CA ASN A 114 -15.54 -20.15 -11.90
C ASN A 114 -15.82 -21.40 -11.05
N ALA A 115 -17.09 -21.77 -10.87
CA ALA A 115 -17.45 -22.98 -10.12
C ALA A 115 -16.78 -24.25 -10.67
N GLU A 116 -16.56 -24.30 -11.98
CA GLU A 116 -15.80 -25.38 -12.64
C GLU A 116 -14.32 -25.35 -12.25
N GLU A 117 -13.68 -24.18 -12.31
CA GLU A 117 -12.28 -23.99 -11.90
C GLU A 117 -12.08 -24.31 -10.42
N ALA A 118 -12.97 -23.86 -9.54
CA ALA A 118 -12.95 -24.20 -8.11
C ALA A 118 -13.04 -25.73 -7.87
N LEU A 119 -13.86 -26.42 -8.66
CA LEU A 119 -13.99 -27.87 -8.58
C LEU A 119 -12.72 -28.58 -9.08
N GLU A 120 -12.15 -28.11 -10.20
CA GLU A 120 -10.90 -28.63 -10.74
C GLU A 120 -9.74 -28.45 -9.75
N GLU A 121 -9.62 -27.28 -9.14
CA GLU A 121 -8.63 -27.00 -8.09
C GLU A 121 -8.82 -27.91 -6.88
N ALA A 122 -10.07 -28.10 -6.42
CA ALA A 122 -10.36 -28.99 -5.30
C ALA A 122 -9.99 -30.46 -5.62
N GLN A 123 -10.31 -30.95 -6.80
CA GLN A 123 -9.94 -32.30 -7.24
C GLN A 123 -8.43 -32.44 -7.42
N HIS A 124 -7.77 -31.44 -8.00
CA HIS A 124 -6.33 -31.44 -8.18
C HIS A 124 -5.60 -31.46 -6.83
N ARG A 125 -6.06 -30.64 -5.89
CA ARG A 125 -5.60 -30.61 -4.51
C ARG A 125 -5.77 -31.97 -3.83
N GLU A 126 -6.92 -32.61 -3.98
CA GLU A 126 -7.19 -33.92 -3.38
C GLU A 126 -6.26 -35.00 -3.94
N ARG A 127 -6.03 -35.02 -5.26
CA ARG A 127 -5.07 -35.95 -5.89
C ARG A 127 -3.66 -35.75 -5.34
N ILE A 128 -3.20 -34.50 -5.23
CA ILE A 128 -1.90 -34.18 -4.63
C ILE A 128 -1.81 -34.69 -3.20
N LEU A 129 -2.83 -34.43 -2.36
CA LEU A 129 -2.83 -34.85 -0.96
C LEU A 129 -2.86 -36.37 -0.78
N ASN A 130 -3.43 -37.11 -1.72
CA ASN A 130 -3.46 -38.57 -1.70
C ASN A 130 -2.13 -39.22 -2.11
N ASP A 131 -1.31 -38.53 -2.91
CA ASP A 131 0.03 -38.97 -3.30
C ASP A 131 1.09 -38.76 -2.18
N LEU A 132 0.77 -37.94 -1.17
CA LEU A 132 1.67 -37.63 -0.06
C LEU A 132 1.62 -38.70 1.05
N SER A 133 2.76 -38.95 1.65
CA SER A 133 2.84 -39.74 2.88
C SER A 133 1.97 -39.13 3.99
N PRO A 134 1.42 -39.95 4.92
CA PRO A 134 0.52 -39.45 5.96
C PRO A 134 1.11 -38.33 6.82
N LEU A 135 2.44 -38.34 7.02
CA LEU A 135 3.13 -37.31 7.78
C LEU A 135 3.21 -35.98 6.99
N THR A 136 3.59 -36.05 5.71
CA THR A 136 3.68 -34.88 4.83
C THR A 136 2.29 -34.29 4.56
N ARG A 137 1.27 -35.13 4.42
CA ARG A 137 -0.13 -34.70 4.31
C ARG A 137 -0.56 -33.85 5.50
N ARG A 138 -0.37 -34.35 6.72
CA ARG A 138 -0.67 -33.59 7.96
C ARG A 138 0.13 -32.29 8.04
N PHE A 139 1.38 -32.30 7.60
CA PHE A 139 2.21 -31.10 7.55
C PHE A 139 1.64 -30.03 6.61
N VAL A 140 1.15 -30.43 5.43
CA VAL A 140 0.49 -29.52 4.48
C VAL A 140 -0.86 -29.03 5.01
N GLU A 141 -1.68 -29.93 5.58
CA GLU A 141 -2.96 -29.57 6.19
C GLU A 141 -2.80 -28.52 7.29
N LEU A 142 -1.76 -28.66 8.14
CA LEU A 142 -1.42 -27.68 9.18
C LEU A 142 -0.93 -26.33 8.63
N LEU A 143 -0.34 -26.31 7.44
CA LEU A 143 0.10 -25.07 6.79
C LEU A 143 -1.04 -24.33 6.13
N ASP A 144 -1.94 -25.07 5.48
CA ASP A 144 -3.06 -24.51 4.74
C ASP A 144 -4.20 -24.05 5.67
N SER A 145 -4.58 -24.90 6.63
CA SER A 145 -5.68 -24.66 7.56
C SER A 145 -5.23 -24.94 9.00
N PRO A 146 -4.41 -24.05 9.59
CA PRO A 146 -3.86 -24.25 10.93
C PRO A 146 -4.98 -24.27 11.98
N PRO A 147 -5.07 -25.30 12.84
CA PRO A 147 -6.08 -25.35 13.89
C PRO A 147 -5.80 -24.29 14.96
N ASP A 148 -6.85 -23.85 15.67
CA ASP A 148 -6.79 -22.78 16.67
C ASP A 148 -5.71 -22.97 17.74
N ALA A 149 -5.35 -24.22 18.07
CA ALA A 149 -4.26 -24.52 18.99
C ALA A 149 -2.90 -23.98 18.48
N VAL A 150 -2.63 -24.11 17.18
CA VAL A 150 -1.39 -23.66 16.53
C VAL A 150 -1.35 -22.14 16.45
N ILE A 151 -2.50 -21.52 16.16
CA ILE A 151 -2.64 -20.05 16.14
C ILE A 151 -2.41 -19.48 17.54
N ARG A 152 -3.00 -20.10 18.57
CA ARG A 152 -2.81 -19.70 19.97
C ARG A 152 -1.34 -19.76 20.40
N GLU A 153 -0.62 -20.80 19.99
CA GLU A 153 0.82 -20.91 20.27
C GLU A 153 1.63 -19.80 19.58
N LEU A 154 1.30 -19.47 18.32
CA LEU A 154 1.94 -18.36 17.60
C LEU A 154 1.70 -17.01 18.30
N VAL A 155 0.47 -16.78 18.75
CA VAL A 155 0.11 -15.57 19.52
C VAL A 155 0.86 -15.54 20.85
N ALA A 156 0.94 -16.66 21.57
CA ALA A 156 1.68 -16.76 22.83
C ALA A 156 3.18 -16.45 22.64
N LEU A 157 3.80 -16.94 21.55
CA LEU A 157 5.19 -16.61 21.23
C LEU A 157 5.39 -15.11 20.95
N ARG A 158 4.46 -14.46 20.27
CA ARG A 158 4.51 -13.00 20.04
C ARG A 158 4.39 -12.24 21.34
N ALA A 159 3.42 -12.60 22.18
CA ALA A 159 3.24 -11.97 23.49
C ALA A 159 4.50 -12.10 24.36
N ARG A 160 5.14 -13.27 24.38
CA ARG A 160 6.43 -13.48 25.08
C ARG A 160 7.55 -12.61 24.52
N ALA A 161 7.67 -12.50 23.19
CA ALA A 161 8.69 -11.66 22.58
C ALA A 161 8.45 -10.17 22.81
N GLU A 162 7.20 -9.70 22.79
CA GLU A 162 6.86 -8.33 23.15
C GLU A 162 7.17 -8.03 24.62
N PHE A 163 6.86 -8.98 25.52
CA PHE A 163 7.20 -8.87 26.93
C PHE A 163 8.72 -8.77 27.14
N ALA A 164 9.52 -9.58 26.43
CA ALA A 164 10.98 -9.49 26.46
C ALA A 164 11.50 -8.13 25.98
N ARG A 165 10.97 -7.60 24.86
CA ARG A 165 11.33 -6.25 24.36
C ARG A 165 11.07 -5.16 25.38
N ARG A 166 9.92 -5.21 26.07
CA ARG A 166 9.58 -4.23 27.13
C ARG A 166 10.56 -4.27 28.31
N ARG A 167 11.25 -5.39 28.51
CA ARG A 167 12.28 -5.57 29.54
C ARG A 167 13.70 -5.23 29.05
N GLY A 168 13.85 -4.73 27.82
CA GLY A 168 15.15 -4.45 27.22
C GLY A 168 15.95 -5.70 26.83
N ILE A 169 15.29 -6.87 26.77
CA ILE A 169 15.89 -8.12 26.30
C ILE A 169 15.58 -8.27 24.82
N GLU A 170 16.60 -8.49 24.00
CA GLU A 170 16.41 -8.80 22.57
C GLU A 170 15.79 -10.21 22.43
N PRO A 171 14.53 -10.34 21.97
CA PRO A 171 13.91 -11.65 21.80
C PRO A 171 14.48 -12.36 20.56
N SER A 172 14.45 -13.70 20.60
CA SER A 172 14.66 -14.50 19.40
C SER A 172 13.63 -14.14 18.30
N PRO A 173 13.98 -14.30 17.01
CA PRO A 173 13.09 -13.98 15.90
C PRO A 173 11.80 -14.81 15.98
N VAL A 174 10.66 -14.11 16.08
CA VAL A 174 9.32 -14.73 16.11
C VAL A 174 8.67 -14.65 14.73
N PRO A 175 8.08 -15.75 14.21
CA PRO A 175 7.40 -15.74 12.93
C PRO A 175 6.20 -14.76 12.89
N LYS A 176 6.07 -14.02 11.79
CA LYS A 176 4.92 -13.14 11.49
C LYS A 176 3.72 -13.87 10.90
N SER A 177 3.86 -15.14 10.55
CA SER A 177 2.79 -16.00 10.07
C SER A 177 3.11 -17.46 10.39
N VAL A 178 2.15 -18.35 10.18
CA VAL A 178 2.40 -19.80 10.20
C VAL A 178 3.36 -20.12 9.05
N THR A 179 4.55 -20.59 9.38
CA THR A 179 5.61 -20.91 8.42
C THR A 179 5.91 -22.40 8.48
N SER A 180 6.49 -22.96 7.40
CA SER A 180 6.92 -24.36 7.36
C SER A 180 7.87 -24.73 8.51
N ALA A 181 8.77 -23.82 8.88
CA ALA A 181 9.67 -24.00 10.02
C ALA A 181 8.94 -24.01 11.37
N PHE A 182 7.88 -23.20 11.52
CA PHE A 182 7.04 -23.19 12.71
C PHE A 182 6.22 -24.47 12.83
N VAL A 183 5.56 -24.91 11.75
CA VAL A 183 4.79 -26.17 11.74
C VAL A 183 5.71 -27.36 12.01
N ALA A 184 6.90 -27.42 11.42
CA ALA A 184 7.86 -28.48 11.69
C ALA A 184 8.29 -28.54 13.17
N ARG A 185 8.37 -27.38 13.83
CA ARG A 185 8.66 -27.29 15.27
C ARG A 185 7.47 -27.75 16.11
N VAL A 186 6.26 -27.32 15.77
CA VAL A 186 5.03 -27.71 16.48
C VAL A 186 4.78 -29.22 16.38
N MET A 187 5.03 -29.80 15.21
CA MET A 187 4.94 -31.25 14.99
C MET A 187 6.08 -32.05 15.63
N GLY A 188 7.11 -31.38 16.18
CA GLY A 188 8.27 -32.06 16.78
C GLY A 188 9.16 -32.79 15.76
N LEU A 189 9.14 -32.40 14.49
CA LEU A 189 9.89 -33.09 13.44
C LEU A 189 11.40 -32.92 13.63
N SER A 190 12.11 -34.04 13.61
CA SER A 190 13.57 -34.11 13.57
C SER A 190 14.12 -33.60 12.24
N LEU A 191 15.42 -33.35 12.16
CA LEU A 191 16.07 -32.88 10.93
C LEU A 191 15.89 -33.88 9.77
N SER A 192 16.01 -35.18 10.05
CA SER A 192 15.86 -36.22 9.02
C SER A 192 14.42 -36.31 8.49
N GLU A 193 13.42 -36.16 9.36
CA GLU A 193 12.01 -36.12 8.97
C GLU A 193 11.69 -34.88 8.15
N ARG A 194 12.22 -33.72 8.53
CA ARG A 194 12.08 -32.48 7.73
C ARG A 194 12.64 -32.66 6.33
N THR A 195 13.83 -33.24 6.20
CA THR A 195 14.42 -33.52 4.89
C THR A 195 13.55 -34.46 4.05
N LYS A 196 12.93 -35.48 4.68
CA LYS A 196 11.98 -36.37 3.99
C LYS A 196 10.74 -35.64 3.51
N VAL A 197 10.11 -34.85 4.39
CA VAL A 197 8.90 -34.05 4.08
C VAL A 197 9.17 -33.07 2.94
N TYR A 198 10.24 -32.27 3.06
CA TYR A 198 10.57 -31.29 2.01
C TYR A 198 11.00 -31.96 0.71
N GLY A 199 11.69 -33.11 0.77
CA GLY A 199 12.05 -33.88 -0.42
C GLY A 199 10.84 -34.48 -1.13
N GLU A 200 9.84 -34.92 -0.37
CA GLU A 200 8.57 -35.41 -0.91
C GLU A 200 7.76 -34.29 -1.56
N LEU A 201 7.60 -33.16 -0.87
CA LEU A 201 6.93 -31.97 -1.42
C LEU A 201 7.61 -31.49 -2.71
N ALA A 202 8.93 -31.41 -2.72
CA ALA A 202 9.68 -31.01 -3.91
C ALA A 202 9.48 -31.98 -5.08
N ARG A 203 9.29 -33.28 -4.82
CA ARG A 203 9.01 -34.28 -5.85
C ARG A 203 7.61 -34.12 -6.42
N VAL A 204 6.60 -33.89 -5.57
CA VAL A 204 5.22 -33.72 -6.00
C VAL A 204 5.04 -32.42 -6.79
N VAL A 205 5.64 -31.32 -6.33
CA VAL A 205 5.62 -30.03 -7.05
C VAL A 205 6.24 -30.17 -8.45
N ARG A 206 7.36 -30.89 -8.59
CA ARG A 206 7.97 -31.15 -9.92
C ARG A 206 7.15 -32.03 -10.85
N ARG A 207 6.20 -32.81 -10.31
CA ARG A 207 5.33 -33.69 -11.09
C ARG A 207 4.04 -32.98 -11.50
N ALA A 208 3.63 -31.98 -10.72
CA ALA A 208 2.44 -31.18 -10.95
C ALA A 208 2.69 -29.96 -11.85
N ALA A 209 3.94 -29.49 -11.94
CA ALA A 209 4.39 -28.48 -12.90
C ALA A 209 4.69 -29.10 -14.27
#